data_AF-T1JK04-F1
#
_entry.id   AF-T1JK04-F1
#
_cell.length_a   1.000
_cell.length_b   1.000
_cell.length_c   1.000
_cell.angle_alpha   90.00
_cell.angle_beta   90.00
_cell.angle_gamma   90.00
#
_symmetry.space_group_name_H-M   'P 1'
#
loop_
_entity.id
_entity.type
_entity.pdbx_description
1 polymer ?
#
loop_
_entity_poly.entity_id
_entity_poly.type
_entity_poly.pdbx_seq_one_letter_code
_entity_poly.pdbx_strand_id
1 'polypeptide(L)'
;MHQRHENVLQYKETDCFPRDSLHKLCYRINGDALLNTMFRANASPVTCPFRGPFTFTYNRGHEECRSPVSSIDMCSEDFRLLLRYQACPDIPGTESTVEELICLATWREGSIRYLVGKLEHNMATTDEDKYRCFVCYKDVGVSINQGYCQVGTSSLQLSLQ
;
A
#
# COMPACT_ATOMS: atom_id res chain seq x y z
N MET A 1 -17.65 -3.81 9.61
CA MET A 1 -16.21 -3.51 9.69
C MET A 1 -15.47 -4.83 9.83
N HIS A 2 -14.39 -5.03 9.09
CA HIS A 2 -13.64 -6.29 9.12
C HIS A 2 -12.15 -6.00 9.30
N GLN A 3 -11.59 -6.47 10.41
CA GLN A 3 -10.19 -6.26 10.78
C GLN A 3 -9.33 -7.35 10.13
N ARG A 4 -8.47 -6.95 9.18
CA ARG A 4 -7.54 -7.88 8.50
C ARG A 4 -6.20 -7.98 9.19
N HIS A 5 -5.75 -6.86 9.75
CA HIS A 5 -4.50 -6.70 10.49
C HIS A 5 -4.74 -5.63 11.57
N GLU A 6 -3.93 -5.58 12.63
CA GLU A 6 -4.06 -4.58 13.69
C GLU A 6 -4.03 -3.13 13.16
N ASN A 7 -3.22 -2.93 12.12
CA ASN A 7 -3.02 -1.65 11.45
C ASN A 7 -3.90 -1.43 10.21
N VAL A 8 -4.83 -2.34 9.88
CA VAL A 8 -5.63 -2.26 8.63
C VAL A 8 -7.11 -2.50 8.88
N LEU A 9 -7.93 -1.52 8.48
CA LEU A 9 -9.38 -1.55 8.56
C LEU A 9 -9.98 -1.54 7.16
N GLN A 10 -10.90 -2.47 6.90
CA GLN A 10 -11.73 -2.42 5.70
C GLN A 10 -13.14 -1.95 6.05
N TYR A 11 -13.64 -1.02 5.25
CA TYR A 11 -14.95 -0.40 5.47
C TYR A 11 -15.64 -0.10 4.13
N LYS A 12 -16.96 0.05 4.22
CA LYS A 12 -17.80 0.54 3.13
C LYS A 12 -18.42 1.83 3.60
N GLU A 13 -18.59 2.78 2.70
CA GLU A 13 -19.18 4.07 3.00
C GLU A 13 -20.35 4.38 2.06
N THR A 14 -21.12 5.37 2.45
CA THR A 14 -22.21 5.97 1.68
C THR A 14 -22.16 7.47 1.89
N ASP A 15 -22.92 8.22 1.10
CA ASP A 15 -23.06 9.66 1.32
C ASP A 15 -23.59 10.01 2.72
N CYS A 16 -23.33 11.24 3.14
CA CYS A 16 -23.90 11.80 4.36
C CYS A 16 -25.42 11.93 4.23
N PHE A 17 -26.15 11.41 5.22
CA PHE A 17 -27.60 11.51 5.29
C PHE A 17 -28.04 12.27 6.55
N PRO A 18 -29.24 12.88 6.54
CA PRO A 18 -29.86 13.42 7.75
C PRO A 18 -29.89 12.38 8.87
N ARG A 19 -29.84 12.84 10.11
CA ARG A 19 -29.91 11.96 11.30
C ARG A 19 -31.11 11.04 11.20
N ASP A 20 -30.84 9.74 11.16
CA ASP A 20 -31.83 8.67 11.14
C ASP A 20 -31.37 7.57 12.12
N SER A 21 -32.19 6.55 12.34
CA SER A 21 -31.80 5.43 13.20
C SER A 21 -30.63 4.64 12.59
N LEU A 22 -29.74 4.10 13.44
CA LEU A 22 -28.59 3.31 13.02
C LEU A 22 -29.00 2.18 12.05
N HIS A 23 -30.13 1.53 12.32
CA HIS A 23 -30.64 0.43 11.50
C HIS A 23 -30.92 0.85 10.05
N LYS A 24 -31.55 2.02 9.85
CA LYS A 24 -31.85 2.54 8.51
C LYS A 24 -30.60 3.02 7.78
N LEU A 25 -29.63 3.58 8.50
CA LEU A 25 -28.33 3.94 7.92
C LEU A 25 -27.57 2.70 7.45
N CYS A 26 -27.57 1.63 8.24
CA CYS A 26 -26.93 0.35 7.85
C CYS A 26 -27.57 -0.27 6.61
N TYR A 27 -28.90 -0.18 6.44
CA TYR A 27 -29.59 -0.74 5.26
C TYR A 27 -29.17 -0.03 3.95
N ARG A 28 -28.70 1.21 4.03
CA ARG A 28 -28.23 1.96 2.85
C ARG A 28 -26.83 1.54 2.40
N ILE A 29 -26.06 0.89 3.28
CA ILE A 29 -24.74 0.37 2.93
C ILE A 29 -24.95 -0.89 2.09
N ASN A 30 -24.87 -0.73 0.78
CA ASN A 30 -25.11 -1.83 -0.15
C ASN A 30 -24.08 -2.95 0.02
N GLY A 31 -24.54 -4.20 -0.16
CA GLY A 31 -23.68 -5.38 -0.15
C GLY A 31 -22.58 -5.30 -1.20
N ASP A 32 -22.85 -4.64 -2.32
CA ASP A 32 -21.92 -4.49 -3.45
C ASP A 32 -21.13 -3.16 -3.42
N ALA A 33 -21.27 -2.36 -2.36
CA ALA A 33 -20.54 -1.09 -2.24
C ALA A 33 -19.02 -1.34 -2.20
N LEU A 34 -18.26 -0.38 -2.75
CA LEU A 34 -16.80 -0.41 -2.82
C LEU A 34 -16.21 -0.64 -1.42
N LEU A 35 -15.26 -1.58 -1.34
CA LEU A 35 -14.55 -1.89 -0.12
C LEU A 35 -13.29 -1.01 -0.02
N ASN A 36 -13.38 0.03 0.79
CA ASN A 36 -12.26 0.92 1.09
C ASN A 36 -11.34 0.27 2.14
N THR A 37 -10.04 0.57 2.04
CA THR A 37 -9.02 0.09 2.98
C THR A 37 -8.28 1.28 3.58
N MET A 38 -8.30 1.37 4.91
CA MET A 38 -7.53 2.33 5.70
C MET A 38 -6.44 1.64 6.48
N PHE A 39 -5.35 2.34 6.70
CA PHE A 39 -4.26 1.90 7.56
C PHE A 39 -3.86 2.97 8.56
N ARG A 40 -3.25 2.55 9.67
CA ARG A 40 -2.75 3.46 10.70
C ARG A 40 -1.47 4.15 10.22
N ALA A 41 -1.48 5.47 10.11
CA ALA A 41 -0.30 6.25 9.69
C ALA A 41 0.92 5.98 10.59
N ASN A 42 0.75 6.11 11.91
CA ASN A 42 1.82 5.86 12.89
C ASN A 42 1.75 4.42 13.45
N ALA A 43 1.69 3.44 12.56
CA ALA A 43 1.74 2.03 12.92
C ALA A 43 3.12 1.63 13.46
N SER A 44 3.15 0.70 14.40
CA SER A 44 4.40 0.00 14.76
C SER A 44 4.88 -0.84 13.58
N PRO A 45 6.19 -0.91 13.31
CA PRO A 45 6.74 -1.78 12.28
C PRO A 45 6.40 -3.24 12.53
N VAL A 46 6.19 -4.00 11.46
CA VAL A 46 5.95 -5.45 11.49
C VAL A 46 6.95 -6.17 10.60
N THR A 47 7.24 -7.43 10.91
CA THR A 47 8.10 -8.28 10.09
C THR A 47 7.56 -8.36 8.65
N CYS A 48 8.45 -8.12 7.68
CA CYS A 48 8.10 -8.17 6.27
C CYS A 48 7.76 -9.60 5.79
N PRO A 49 6.85 -9.77 4.82
CA PRO A 49 6.36 -11.10 4.40
C PRO A 49 7.32 -11.88 3.49
N PHE A 50 8.54 -11.38 3.30
CA PHE A 50 9.53 -11.86 2.35
C PHE A 50 10.74 -12.46 3.08
N ARG A 51 11.24 -13.60 2.61
CA ARG A 51 12.50 -14.22 3.07
C ARG A 51 13.31 -14.69 1.87
N GLY A 52 14.44 -14.03 1.61
CA GLY A 52 15.33 -14.33 0.47
C GLY A 52 15.43 -13.17 -0.53
N PRO A 53 16.31 -13.29 -1.54
CA PRO A 53 16.39 -12.31 -2.62
C PRO A 53 15.15 -12.42 -3.51
N PHE A 54 14.44 -11.32 -3.72
CA PHE A 54 13.32 -11.26 -4.64
C PHE A 54 13.63 -10.30 -5.78
N THR A 55 13.06 -10.57 -6.95
CA THR A 55 13.05 -9.65 -8.07
C THR A 55 11.64 -9.15 -8.32
N PHE A 56 11.54 -7.93 -8.84
CA PHE A 56 10.27 -7.31 -9.18
C PHE A 56 10.36 -6.47 -10.46
N THR A 57 9.21 -6.34 -11.12
CA THR A 57 8.96 -5.37 -12.19
C THR A 57 8.08 -4.26 -11.62
N TYR A 58 8.11 -3.08 -12.23
CA TYR A 58 7.35 -1.93 -11.75
C TYR A 58 6.84 -1.08 -12.90
N ASN A 59 5.78 -0.31 -12.65
CA ASN A 59 5.23 0.65 -13.60
C ASN A 59 4.98 1.98 -12.87
N ARG A 60 5.56 3.08 -13.36
CA ARG A 60 5.41 4.45 -12.82
C ARG A 60 4.50 5.34 -13.68
N GLY A 61 3.47 4.76 -14.31
CA GLY A 61 2.51 5.49 -15.15
C GLY A 61 2.89 5.58 -16.62
N HIS A 62 3.92 4.86 -17.04
CA HIS A 62 4.30 4.66 -18.43
C HIS A 62 4.04 3.18 -18.78
N GLU A 63 5.09 2.46 -19.17
CA GLU A 63 5.04 1.03 -19.42
C GLU A 63 5.70 0.25 -18.27
N GLU A 64 5.47 -1.05 -18.23
CA GLU A 64 6.07 -1.92 -17.22
C GLU A 64 7.56 -2.14 -17.49
N CYS A 65 8.40 -1.75 -16.54
CA CYS A 65 9.83 -1.99 -16.58
C CYS A 65 10.17 -3.43 -16.21
N ARG A 66 10.54 -4.21 -17.23
CA ARG A 66 10.82 -5.65 -17.13
C ARG A 66 12.31 -6.02 -17.27
N SER A 67 13.10 -5.20 -17.93
CA SER A 67 14.52 -5.50 -18.21
C SER A 67 15.38 -4.23 -18.20
N PRO A 68 16.40 -4.14 -17.34
CA PRO A 68 16.80 -5.13 -16.34
C PRO A 68 15.81 -5.25 -15.17
N VAL A 69 15.76 -6.42 -14.52
CA VAL A 69 14.86 -6.66 -13.38
C VAL A 69 15.34 -5.95 -12.12
N SER A 70 14.41 -5.35 -11.38
CA SER A 70 14.67 -4.73 -10.08
C SER A 70 14.73 -5.80 -8.98
N SER A 71 15.37 -5.49 -7.84
CA SER A 71 15.57 -6.46 -6.76
C SER A 71 15.20 -5.93 -5.37
N ILE A 72 14.81 -6.83 -4.49
CA ILE A 72 14.50 -6.56 -3.08
C ILE A 72 15.51 -7.30 -2.22
N ASP A 73 16.18 -6.54 -1.37
CA ASP A 73 17.06 -7.07 -0.35
C ASP A 73 16.47 -6.83 1.04
N MET A 74 16.76 -7.72 1.98
CA MET A 74 16.41 -7.54 3.38
C MET A 74 17.55 -6.82 4.11
N CYS A 75 17.20 -5.86 4.97
CA CYS A 75 18.16 -5.23 5.88
C CYS A 75 18.50 -6.18 7.05
N SER A 76 19.38 -5.71 7.95
CA SER A 76 19.64 -6.41 9.22
C SER A 76 18.37 -6.55 10.06
N GLU A 77 17.48 -5.56 9.99
CA GLU A 77 16.15 -5.58 10.58
C GLU A 77 15.13 -6.30 9.69
N ASP A 78 14.35 -7.20 10.26
CA ASP A 78 13.35 -8.02 9.56
C ASP A 78 12.08 -7.25 9.13
N PHE A 79 11.94 -6.00 9.58
CA PHE A 79 10.87 -5.07 9.21
C PHE A 79 11.30 -4.03 8.16
N ARG A 80 12.56 -4.07 7.69
CA ARG A 80 13.12 -3.15 6.68
C ARG A 80 13.50 -3.89 5.39
N LEU A 81 13.19 -3.29 4.25
CA LEU A 81 13.55 -3.78 2.92
C LEU A 81 14.25 -2.69 2.13
N LEU A 82 15.18 -3.09 1.28
CA LEU A 82 15.78 -2.23 0.26
C LEU A 82 15.20 -2.60 -1.11
N LEU A 83 14.50 -1.65 -1.73
CA LEU A 83 13.98 -1.75 -3.08
C LEU A 83 15.02 -1.14 -4.03
N ARG A 84 15.69 -1.97 -4.83
CA ARG A 84 16.65 -1.53 -5.85
C ARG A 84 15.98 -1.48 -7.21
N TYR A 85 15.57 -0.29 -7.62
CA TYR A 85 15.01 -0.05 -8.93
C TYR A 85 16.12 -0.02 -9.99
N GLN A 86 15.82 -0.59 -11.14
CA GLN A 86 16.63 -0.44 -12.35
C GLN A 86 15.88 0.42 -13.38
N ALA A 87 16.60 1.29 -14.08
CA ALA A 87 16.09 1.99 -15.25
C ALA A 87 16.02 1.05 -16.46
N CYS A 88 14.89 1.01 -17.15
CA CYS A 88 14.72 0.29 -18.40
C CYS A 88 15.09 1.21 -19.58
N PRO A 89 16.02 0.79 -20.48
CA PRO A 89 16.48 1.65 -21.58
C PRO A 89 15.37 2.19 -22.48
N ASP A 90 14.32 1.39 -22.69
CA ASP A 90 13.24 1.68 -23.65
C ASP A 90 12.03 2.37 -23.03
N ILE A 91 12.00 2.55 -21.71
CA ILE A 91 10.83 3.08 -21.00
C ILE A 91 11.19 4.43 -20.36
N PRO A 92 10.70 5.55 -20.93
CA PRO A 92 10.93 6.87 -20.38
C PRO A 92 10.31 6.98 -18.97
N GLY A 93 10.98 7.71 -18.08
CA GLY A 93 10.54 7.89 -16.69
C GLY A 93 10.92 6.74 -15.74
N THR A 94 11.61 5.70 -16.24
CA THR A 94 12.26 4.71 -15.36
C THR A 94 13.60 5.24 -14.85
N GLU A 95 13.92 4.94 -13.60
CA GLU A 95 15.12 5.47 -12.93
C GLU A 95 15.75 4.37 -12.08
N SER A 96 17.09 4.36 -12.03
CA SER A 96 17.85 3.49 -11.14
C SER A 96 18.01 4.16 -9.78
N THR A 97 17.23 3.73 -8.80
CA THR A 97 17.26 4.27 -7.44
C THR A 97 17.21 3.16 -6.40
N VAL A 98 17.57 3.48 -5.16
CA VAL A 98 17.39 2.58 -4.02
C VAL A 98 16.49 3.27 -3.01
N GLU A 99 15.41 2.60 -2.64
CA GLU A 99 14.45 3.10 -1.66
C GLU A 99 14.38 2.14 -0.47
N GLU A 100 14.36 2.69 0.74
CA GLU A 100 14.18 1.91 1.96
C GLU A 100 12.71 1.89 2.36
N LEU A 101 12.17 0.69 2.60
CA LEU A 101 10.78 0.47 2.97
C LEU A 101 10.68 -0.14 4.37
N ILE A 102 9.91 0.50 5.25
CA ILE A 102 9.51 -0.03 6.55
C ILE A 102 8.14 -0.72 6.40
N CYS A 103 8.06 -2.00 6.72
CA CYS A 103 6.81 -2.76 6.68
C CYS A 103 5.92 -2.40 7.88
N LEU A 104 4.64 -2.07 7.63
CA LEU A 104 3.69 -1.63 8.67
C LEU A 104 2.48 -2.54 8.83
N ALA A 105 2.08 -3.21 7.75
CA ALA A 105 1.01 -4.20 7.80
C ALA A 105 1.14 -5.21 6.67
N THR A 106 0.78 -6.45 6.97
CA THR A 106 0.70 -7.51 5.97
C THR A 106 -0.54 -8.36 6.21
N TRP A 107 -1.23 -8.70 5.13
CA TRP A 107 -2.35 -9.65 5.17
C TRP A 107 -2.43 -10.45 3.88
N ARG A 108 -3.18 -11.55 3.93
CA ARG A 108 -3.33 -12.47 2.80
C ARG A 108 -4.80 -12.65 2.45
N GLU A 109 -5.11 -12.64 1.17
CA GLU A 109 -6.42 -12.99 0.63
C GLU A 109 -6.22 -13.96 -0.54
N GLY A 110 -6.55 -15.23 -0.32
CA GLY A 110 -6.30 -16.29 -1.29
C GLY A 110 -4.81 -16.49 -1.60
N SER A 111 -4.41 -16.33 -2.86
CA SER A 111 -3.00 -16.38 -3.32
C SER A 111 -2.29 -15.04 -3.22
N ILE A 112 -3.03 -13.95 -2.99
CA ILE A 112 -2.52 -12.58 -2.99
C ILE A 112 -2.07 -12.21 -1.58
N ARG A 113 -0.88 -11.62 -1.48
CA ARG A 113 -0.38 -11.00 -0.25
C ARG A 113 -0.35 -9.50 -0.44
N TYR A 114 -0.82 -8.77 0.55
CA TYR A 114 -0.78 -7.33 0.58
C TYR A 114 0.23 -6.88 1.61
N LEU A 115 0.97 -5.82 1.28
CA LEU A 115 1.91 -5.17 2.16
C LEU A 115 1.65 -3.66 2.11
N VAL A 116 1.52 -3.06 3.28
CA VAL A 116 1.58 -1.61 3.47
C VAL A 116 2.95 -1.30 4.05
N GLY A 117 3.66 -0.38 3.44
CA GLY A 117 4.95 0.09 3.94
C GLY A 117 5.12 1.59 3.83
N LYS A 118 6.06 2.11 4.60
CA LYS A 118 6.49 3.50 4.58
C LYS A 118 7.87 3.61 3.96
N LEU A 119 8.00 4.39 2.91
CA LEU A 119 9.28 4.76 2.31
C LEU A 119 10.00 5.77 3.20
N GLU A 120 11.26 5.48 3.51
CA GLU A 120 12.17 6.44 4.12
C GLU A 120 12.91 7.18 3.00
N HIS A 121 12.41 8.38 2.68
CA HIS A 121 13.05 9.26 1.71
C HIS A 121 13.10 10.70 2.25
N ASN A 122 14.28 11.31 2.25
CA ASN A 122 14.50 12.67 2.76
C ASN A 122 13.69 13.75 2.00
N MET A 123 13.25 13.47 0.77
CA MET A 123 12.44 14.41 -0.02
C MET A 123 10.92 14.13 0.01
N ALA A 124 10.46 13.10 0.73
CA ALA A 124 9.03 12.82 0.82
C ALA A 124 8.37 13.81 1.79
N THR A 125 7.65 14.80 1.27
CA THR A 125 7.01 15.85 2.07
C THR A 125 5.59 15.48 2.49
N THR A 126 4.88 14.69 1.68
CA THR A 126 3.48 14.31 1.92
C THR A 126 3.36 12.87 2.42
N ASP A 127 2.20 12.52 2.99
CA ASP A 127 1.93 11.14 3.40
C ASP A 127 1.72 10.24 2.19
N GLU A 128 1.18 10.78 1.09
CA GLU A 128 1.01 10.09 -0.19
C GLU A 128 2.36 9.69 -0.81
N ASP A 129 3.41 10.48 -0.57
CA ASP A 129 4.77 10.14 -0.99
C ASP A 129 5.40 9.07 -0.10
N LYS A 130 5.10 9.11 1.20
CA LYS A 130 5.70 8.24 2.23
C LYS A 130 5.06 6.85 2.26
N TYR A 131 3.74 6.72 2.12
CA TYR A 131 3.08 5.43 2.29
C TYR A 131 2.79 4.78 0.95
N ARG A 132 3.15 3.50 0.81
CA ARG A 132 2.93 2.70 -0.39
C ARG A 132 2.28 1.38 -0.06
N CYS A 133 1.48 0.90 -1.01
CA CYS A 133 0.83 -0.40 -0.93
C CYS A 133 1.26 -1.29 -2.07
N PHE A 134 1.53 -2.54 -1.72
CA PHE A 134 2.12 -3.52 -2.61
C PHE A 134 1.21 -4.74 -2.66
N VAL A 135 0.86 -5.14 -3.88
CA VAL A 135 0.16 -6.38 -4.15
C VAL A 135 1.17 -7.39 -4.65
N CYS A 136 1.32 -8.49 -3.92
CA CYS A 136 2.35 -9.49 -4.15
C CYS A 136 1.71 -10.82 -4.53
N TYR A 137 2.07 -11.33 -5.70
CA TYR A 137 1.63 -12.62 -6.21
C TYR A 137 2.69 -13.70 -5.97
N LYS A 138 2.24 -14.93 -5.86
CA LYS A 138 3.07 -16.08 -5.47
C LYS A 138 3.48 -16.93 -6.68
N ASP A 139 3.89 -16.32 -7.79
CA ASP A 139 4.26 -17.05 -9.01
C ASP A 139 5.68 -16.69 -9.46
N VAL A 140 6.68 -17.50 -9.08
CA VAL A 140 8.07 -17.59 -9.65
C VAL A 140 8.87 -16.26 -9.85
N GLY A 141 8.34 -15.13 -9.40
CA GLY A 141 8.91 -13.79 -9.45
C GLY A 141 7.87 -12.85 -8.85
N VAL A 142 8.26 -12.00 -7.89
CA VAL A 142 7.29 -11.14 -7.22
C VAL A 142 6.97 -9.99 -8.16
N SER A 143 5.89 -10.10 -8.92
CA SER A 143 5.35 -8.96 -9.67
C SER A 143 4.71 -8.00 -8.66
N ILE A 144 5.35 -6.85 -8.43
CA ILE A 144 4.86 -5.81 -7.53
C ILE A 144 4.14 -4.77 -8.37
N ASN A 145 2.81 -4.87 -8.39
CA ASN A 145 2.01 -3.75 -8.89
C ASN A 145 1.94 -2.69 -7.80
N GLN A 146 2.62 -1.56 -8.03
CA GLN A 146 2.57 -0.40 -7.15
C GLN A 146 1.18 0.22 -7.28
N GLY A 147 0.31 -0.07 -6.31
CA GLY A 147 -0.99 0.58 -6.18
C GLY A 147 -0.86 1.81 -5.30
N TYR A 148 -1.53 2.89 -5.68
CA TYR A 148 -1.76 3.99 -4.74
C TYR A 148 -2.73 3.48 -3.67
N CYS A 149 -2.25 3.29 -2.45
CA CYS A 149 -3.18 3.34 -1.33
C CYS A 149 -3.63 4.79 -1.23
N GLN A 150 -4.94 5.02 -1.38
CA GLN A 150 -5.50 6.28 -0.98
C GLN A 150 -5.25 6.39 0.53
N VAL A 151 -4.26 7.19 0.90
CA VAL A 151 -4.15 7.72 2.24
C VAL A 151 -5.48 8.43 2.45
N GLY A 152 -6.24 8.01 3.45
CA GLY A 152 -7.47 8.69 3.81
C GLY A 152 -7.12 10.09 4.29
N THR A 153 -6.98 11.05 3.36
CA THR A 153 -7.19 12.45 3.65
C THR A 153 -8.68 12.66 3.89
N SER A 154 -9.21 12.09 4.97
CA SER A 154 -10.35 12.72 5.62
C SER A 154 -9.77 13.90 6.37
N SER A 155 -9.67 15.02 5.64
CA SER A 155 -9.74 16.35 6.22
C SER A 155 -10.91 16.38 7.21
N LEU A 156 -10.64 16.11 8.48
CA LEU A 156 -11.43 16.65 9.57
C LEU A 156 -11.12 18.15 9.64
N GLN A 157 -11.64 18.91 8.68
CA GLN A 157 -11.95 20.31 8.93
C GLN A 157 -13.12 20.32 9.91
N LEU A 158 -12.79 20.31 11.19
CA LEU A 158 -13.67 20.87 12.21
C LEU A 158 -13.70 22.39 11.99
N SER A 159 -14.56 22.85 11.09
CA SER A 159 -15.05 24.23 11.16
C SER A 159 -16.13 24.26 12.25
N LEU A 160 -15.72 24.66 13.45
CA LEU A 160 -16.63 25.07 14.51
C LEU A 160 -17.12 26.50 14.20
N GLN A 161 -18.43 26.63 13.99
CA GLN A 161 -19.22 27.77 14.46
C GLN A 161 -20.42 27.21 15.22
#